data_AF-A0A9X8N5L6-F1
#
_entry.id   AF-A0A9X8N5L6-F1
#
_cell.length_a   1.000
_cell.length_b   1.000
_cell.length_c   1.000
_cell.angle_alpha   90.00
_cell.angle_beta   90.00
_cell.angle_gamma   90.00
#
_symmetry.space_group_name_H-M   'P 1'
#
loop_
_entity.id
_entity.type
_entity.pdbx_description
1 polymer ?
#
loop_
_entity_poly.entity_id
_entity_poly.type
_entity_poly.pdbx_seq_one_letter_code
_entity_poly.pdbx_strand_id
1 'polypeptide(L)'
;MTLAQAPLLVDGATHSAQTFRQMIKDLSRGQEGITAAPDLKVTPLPVPGAGVQVADGSAVIRGKANAWQGSYTAYNIGTTTVPVAPTGATPRSDLVVLRITDPEYEGGLDPAVDAINAFEIIPNVATNATAVPPGVTGVPIARLDLPANTGTVAAAMIKDLRKVANPRRERTLYTAYPRELSKAWRDDDQWYVWPAEARWMISVPEWATKVIVVVTLAGLRMDFADVFGTMRIILGEADSESTVIDDDQGNGIRRTTAVLADTLTLPASYRGTSRPLFLQARMSTGEKGDLSVDEGTSIVADVEFTEGPV
;
A
#
# COMPACT_ATOMS: atom_id res chain seq x y z
N MET A 1 14.55 -35.08 7.73
CA MET A 1 15.58 -34.48 8.60
C MET A 1 15.01 -34.33 10.01
N THR A 2 15.84 -34.61 11.00
CA THR A 2 15.62 -34.43 12.44
C THR A 2 15.73 -32.94 12.83
N LEU A 3 15.39 -32.62 14.09
CA LEU A 3 15.59 -31.30 14.70
C LEU A 3 17.02 -30.79 14.47
N ALA A 4 17.17 -29.55 13.97
CA ALA A 4 18.47 -28.90 13.83
C ALA A 4 19.13 -28.78 15.22
N GLN A 5 20.33 -29.35 15.38
CA GLN A 5 20.99 -29.52 16.68
C GLN A 5 21.73 -28.27 17.19
N ALA A 6 22.01 -27.32 16.31
CA ALA A 6 22.67 -26.06 16.66
C ALA A 6 21.69 -24.89 16.49
N PRO A 7 21.03 -24.44 17.59
CA PRO A 7 20.33 -23.16 17.61
C PRO A 7 21.27 -22.04 17.15
N LEU A 8 20.70 -21.01 16.51
CA LEU A 8 21.49 -19.90 15.96
C LEU A 8 22.23 -19.12 17.08
N LEU A 9 23.49 -18.77 16.86
CA LEU A 9 24.38 -18.02 17.76
C LEU A 9 24.71 -18.72 19.10
N VAL A 10 24.88 -20.05 19.07
CA VAL A 10 25.43 -20.81 20.22
C VAL A 10 26.95 -20.87 20.12
N ASP A 11 27.63 -20.51 21.20
CA ASP A 11 29.10 -20.53 21.27
C ASP A 11 29.67 -21.92 20.93
N GLY A 12 30.73 -21.95 20.13
CA GLY A 12 31.35 -23.17 19.62
C GLY A 12 30.58 -23.94 18.55
N ALA A 13 29.40 -23.49 18.11
CA ALA A 13 28.61 -24.16 17.07
C ALA A 13 28.87 -23.64 15.64
N THR A 14 28.72 -24.51 14.64
CA THR A 14 28.75 -24.15 13.21
C THR A 14 27.32 -24.04 12.67
N HIS A 15 27.03 -23.00 11.89
CA HIS A 15 25.70 -22.78 11.30
C HIS A 15 25.74 -22.92 9.78
N SER A 16 24.76 -23.63 9.22
CA SER A 16 24.60 -23.75 7.77
C SER A 16 23.86 -22.54 7.19
N ALA A 17 23.96 -22.35 5.87
CA ALA A 17 23.17 -21.34 5.14
C ALA A 17 21.66 -21.52 5.40
N GLN A 18 21.20 -22.77 5.53
CA GLN A 18 19.83 -23.11 5.88
C GLN A 18 19.35 -22.44 7.19
N THR A 19 20.19 -22.39 8.23
CA THR A 19 19.82 -21.75 9.51
C THR A 19 19.58 -20.24 9.32
N PHE A 20 20.45 -19.57 8.56
CA PHE A 20 20.27 -18.14 8.25
C PHE A 20 19.05 -17.88 7.35
N ARG A 21 18.76 -18.78 6.40
CA ARG A 21 17.55 -18.70 5.58
C ARG A 21 16.28 -18.84 6.41
N GLN A 22 16.29 -19.66 7.48
CA GLN A 22 15.18 -19.69 8.43
C GLN A 22 15.11 -18.42 9.28
N MET A 23 16.24 -17.86 9.73
CA MET A 23 16.24 -16.57 10.44
C MET A 23 15.61 -15.45 9.60
N ILE A 24 15.97 -15.34 8.31
CA ILE A 24 15.38 -14.33 7.41
C ILE A 24 13.88 -14.54 7.27
N LYS A 25 13.44 -15.80 7.15
CA LYS A 25 12.02 -16.14 7.10
C LYS A 25 11.30 -15.69 8.39
N ASP A 26 11.90 -15.90 9.55
CA ASP A 26 11.28 -15.52 10.83
C ASP A 26 11.24 -14.00 11.00
N LEU A 27 12.33 -13.29 10.67
CA LEU A 27 12.41 -11.82 10.71
C LEU A 27 11.44 -11.15 9.72
N SER A 28 11.20 -11.80 8.58
CA SER A 28 10.20 -11.37 7.60
C SER A 28 8.79 -11.85 7.90
N ARG A 29 8.57 -12.57 9.01
CA ARG A 29 7.27 -13.19 9.34
C ARG A 29 6.74 -14.08 8.19
N GLY A 30 7.64 -14.67 7.42
CA GLY A 30 7.35 -15.49 6.24
C GLY A 30 6.88 -14.72 5.00
N GLN A 31 6.96 -13.38 5.02
CA GLN A 31 6.60 -12.52 3.91
C GLN A 31 7.73 -12.41 2.87
N GLU A 32 7.37 -11.98 1.66
CA GLU A 32 8.30 -11.65 0.58
C GLU A 32 7.91 -10.32 -0.06
N GLY A 33 8.87 -9.62 -0.64
CA GLY A 33 8.66 -8.28 -1.18
C GLY A 33 9.93 -7.44 -1.15
N ILE A 34 9.82 -6.18 -1.61
CA ILE A 34 10.86 -5.18 -1.45
C ILE A 34 10.98 -4.73 0.02
N THR A 35 12.14 -4.25 0.43
CA THR A 35 12.38 -3.87 1.84
C THR A 35 11.76 -2.52 2.18
N ALA A 36 11.83 -1.54 1.28
CA ALA A 36 11.23 -0.23 1.43
C ALA A 36 10.53 0.23 0.16
N ALA A 37 9.62 1.20 0.27
CA ALA A 37 8.81 1.71 -0.83
C ALA A 37 9.53 1.98 -2.17
N PRO A 38 10.72 2.66 -2.23
CA PRO A 38 11.36 3.00 -3.50
C PRO A 38 12.14 1.84 -4.12
N ASP A 39 12.45 0.80 -3.34
CA ASP A 39 13.42 -0.23 -3.70
C ASP A 39 13.05 -0.95 -5.00
N LEU A 40 14.05 -1.18 -5.85
CA LEU A 40 13.97 -2.02 -7.05
C LEU A 40 12.91 -1.55 -8.07
N LYS A 41 12.59 -0.25 -8.12
CA LYS A 41 11.62 0.26 -9.08
C LYS A 41 12.05 -0.02 -10.52
N VAL A 42 11.12 -0.55 -11.31
CA VAL A 42 11.31 -0.75 -12.75
C VAL A 42 10.82 0.49 -13.50
N THR A 43 11.67 1.02 -14.38
CA THR A 43 11.38 2.20 -15.21
C THR A 43 11.84 1.97 -16.65
N PRO A 44 11.33 2.72 -17.63
CA PRO A 44 11.90 2.73 -18.98
C PRO A 44 13.37 3.16 -18.94
N LEU A 45 14.13 2.76 -19.95
CA LEU A 45 15.49 3.29 -20.13
C LEU A 45 15.43 4.82 -20.34
N PRO A 46 16.40 5.60 -19.79
CA PRO A 46 16.49 7.04 -20.03
C PRO A 46 16.65 7.39 -21.52
N VAL A 47 17.31 6.49 -22.26
CA VAL A 47 17.37 6.52 -23.72
C VAL A 47 16.47 5.40 -24.25
N PRO A 48 15.47 5.70 -25.09
CA PRO A 48 14.57 4.70 -25.67
C PRO A 48 15.34 3.51 -26.27
N GLY A 49 15.00 2.29 -25.82
CA GLY A 49 15.69 1.07 -26.26
C GLY A 49 15.05 -0.22 -25.77
N ALA A 50 15.69 -1.35 -26.11
CA ALA A 50 15.22 -2.71 -25.82
C ALA A 50 15.61 -3.14 -24.39
N GLY A 51 14.94 -2.58 -23.39
CA GLY A 51 15.15 -2.94 -21.99
C GLY A 51 14.40 -2.06 -21.01
N VAL A 52 14.60 -2.35 -19.74
CA VAL A 52 14.13 -1.56 -18.60
C VAL A 52 15.27 -1.31 -17.62
N GLN A 53 15.15 -0.26 -16.82
CA GLN A 53 16.07 0.04 -15.74
C GLN A 53 15.45 -0.37 -14.41
N VAL A 54 16.21 -1.09 -13.59
CA VAL A 54 15.85 -1.43 -12.20
C VAL A 54 16.68 -0.57 -11.27
N ALA A 55 16.01 0.16 -10.37
CA ALA A 55 16.65 1.02 -9.38
C ALA A 55 17.38 0.23 -8.29
N ASP A 56 18.10 0.95 -7.43
CA ASP A 56 18.71 0.41 -6.23
C ASP A 56 17.65 -0.03 -5.20
N GLY A 57 18.08 -0.79 -4.21
CA GLY A 57 17.23 -1.26 -3.12
C GLY A 57 17.36 -2.75 -2.89
N SER A 58 16.48 -3.29 -2.06
CA SER A 58 16.56 -4.67 -1.59
C SER A 58 15.21 -5.35 -1.50
N ALA A 59 15.24 -6.67 -1.37
CA ALA A 59 14.05 -7.48 -1.21
C ALA A 59 14.33 -8.70 -0.32
N VAL A 60 13.25 -9.16 0.31
CA VAL A 60 13.16 -10.49 0.92
C VAL A 60 12.45 -11.42 -0.06
N ILE A 61 13.08 -12.56 -0.35
CA ILE A 61 12.60 -13.52 -1.35
C ILE A 61 12.34 -14.85 -0.66
N ARG A 62 11.10 -15.35 -0.74
CA ARG A 62 10.78 -16.65 -0.16
C ARG A 62 11.25 -17.78 -1.09
N GLY A 63 11.96 -18.74 -0.52
CA GLY A 63 12.32 -19.99 -1.19
C GLY A 63 11.07 -20.76 -1.66
N LYS A 64 11.05 -21.12 -2.95
CA LYS A 64 9.91 -21.80 -3.60
C LYS A 64 10.29 -23.11 -4.31
N ALA A 65 11.58 -23.37 -4.51
CA ALA A 65 12.06 -24.62 -5.08
C ALA A 65 11.85 -25.81 -4.12
N ASN A 66 11.84 -25.56 -2.81
CA ASN A 66 11.52 -26.56 -1.79
C ASN A 66 10.79 -25.93 -0.59
N ALA A 67 9.90 -26.70 0.04
CA ALA A 67 9.11 -26.26 1.20
C ALA A 67 9.96 -25.73 2.37
N TRP A 68 11.18 -26.25 2.54
CA TRP A 68 12.08 -25.88 3.63
C TRP A 68 13.21 -24.95 3.21
N GLN A 69 13.19 -24.39 2.00
CA GLN A 69 14.26 -23.54 1.49
C GLN A 69 14.45 -22.21 2.27
N GLY A 70 13.49 -21.81 3.10
CA GLY A 70 13.60 -20.59 3.92
C GLY A 70 13.40 -19.32 3.10
N SER A 71 14.09 -18.24 3.45
CA SER A 71 14.02 -16.95 2.72
C SER A 71 15.39 -16.32 2.57
N TYR A 72 15.54 -15.51 1.53
CA TYR A 72 16.78 -14.84 1.14
C TYR A 72 16.62 -13.35 1.27
N THR A 73 17.75 -12.65 1.38
CA THR A 73 17.81 -11.22 1.09
C THR A 73 18.63 -11.04 -0.18
N ALA A 74 18.23 -10.10 -1.02
CA ALA A 74 18.98 -9.70 -2.20
C ALA A 74 18.84 -8.19 -2.39
N TYR A 75 19.87 -7.58 -2.98
CA TYR A 75 19.92 -6.15 -3.17
C TYR A 75 20.61 -5.79 -4.48
N ASN A 76 20.34 -4.58 -4.95
CA ASN A 76 20.98 -3.94 -6.08
C ASN A 76 21.52 -2.58 -5.62
N ILE A 77 22.75 -2.25 -6.00
CA ILE A 77 23.37 -0.95 -5.70
C ILE A 77 23.48 -0.17 -7.01
N GLY A 78 22.92 1.04 -7.02
CA GLY A 78 22.76 1.81 -8.24
C GLY A 78 21.71 1.21 -9.17
N THR A 79 21.80 1.49 -10.47
CA THR A 79 20.80 1.05 -11.44
C THR A 79 21.32 -0.05 -12.35
N THR A 80 20.49 -1.06 -12.62
CA THR A 80 20.82 -2.16 -13.53
C THR A 80 19.90 -2.13 -14.75
N THR A 81 20.47 -2.29 -15.95
CA THR A 81 19.69 -2.46 -17.18
C THR A 81 19.36 -3.93 -17.39
N VAL A 82 18.07 -4.23 -17.54
CA VAL A 82 17.58 -5.58 -17.85
C VAL A 82 17.14 -5.59 -19.32
N PRO A 83 17.80 -6.37 -20.19
CA PRO A 83 17.44 -6.45 -21.59
C PRO A 83 16.07 -7.11 -21.76
N VAL A 84 15.27 -6.60 -22.69
CA VAL A 84 13.95 -7.15 -23.01
C VAL A 84 13.90 -7.42 -24.51
N ALA A 85 13.61 -8.66 -24.89
CA ALA A 85 13.51 -9.02 -26.30
C ALA A 85 12.34 -8.25 -26.97
N PRO A 86 12.47 -7.82 -28.23
CA PRO A 86 11.35 -7.18 -28.94
C PRO A 86 10.20 -8.17 -29.16
N THR A 87 9.00 -7.65 -29.42
CA THR A 87 7.85 -8.45 -29.86
C THR A 87 7.74 -8.47 -31.39
N GLY A 88 7.26 -9.58 -31.93
CA GLY A 88 6.83 -9.70 -33.33
C GLY A 88 5.37 -9.28 -33.49
N ALA A 89 4.66 -9.89 -34.44
CA ALA A 89 3.26 -9.55 -34.75
C ALA A 89 2.26 -9.84 -33.60
N THR A 90 2.65 -10.61 -32.58
CA THR A 90 1.79 -10.98 -31.45
C THR A 90 2.22 -10.23 -30.19
N PRO A 91 1.29 -9.58 -29.47
CA PRO A 91 1.59 -8.99 -28.16
C PRO A 91 1.88 -10.08 -27.12
N ARG A 92 2.63 -9.73 -26.07
CA ARG A 92 2.87 -10.66 -24.95
C ARG A 92 3.10 -9.90 -23.64
N SER A 93 2.95 -10.62 -22.54
CA SER A 93 3.35 -10.13 -21.23
C SER A 93 4.57 -10.89 -20.72
N ASP A 94 5.52 -10.16 -20.13
CA ASP A 94 6.74 -10.73 -19.55
C ASP A 94 6.83 -10.31 -18.06
N LEU A 95 7.37 -11.15 -17.17
CA LEU A 95 7.67 -10.76 -15.78
C LEU A 95 9.14 -10.34 -15.64
N VAL A 96 9.38 -9.23 -14.96
CA VAL A 96 10.69 -8.86 -14.42
C VAL A 96 10.77 -9.38 -12.99
N VAL A 97 11.74 -10.24 -12.71
CA VAL A 97 11.85 -10.97 -11.45
C VAL A 97 13.24 -10.77 -10.86
N LEU A 98 13.33 -10.44 -9.58
CA LEU A 98 14.58 -10.66 -8.85
C LEU A 98 14.59 -12.12 -8.39
N ARG A 99 15.40 -12.94 -9.05
CA ARG A 99 15.48 -14.39 -8.84
C ARG A 99 16.69 -14.74 -8.00
N ILE A 100 16.53 -15.80 -7.19
CA ILE A 100 17.61 -16.56 -6.58
C ILE A 100 17.62 -17.95 -7.19
N THR A 101 18.76 -18.42 -7.69
CA THR A 101 18.95 -19.80 -8.12
C THR A 101 19.93 -20.46 -7.16
N ASP A 102 19.40 -21.04 -6.08
CA ASP A 102 20.23 -21.66 -5.04
C ASP A 102 20.67 -23.07 -5.48
N PRO A 103 21.98 -23.33 -5.67
CA PRO A 103 22.46 -24.64 -6.12
C PRO A 103 22.22 -25.77 -5.12
N GLU A 104 21.95 -25.48 -3.83
CA GLU A 104 21.52 -26.49 -2.86
C GLU A 104 20.15 -27.10 -3.21
N TYR A 105 19.29 -26.37 -3.92
CA TYR A 105 17.92 -26.80 -4.26
C TYR A 105 17.67 -26.95 -5.76
N GLU A 106 18.26 -26.07 -6.57
CA GLU A 106 18.04 -26.00 -8.02
C GLU A 106 19.23 -26.59 -8.81
N GLY A 107 20.41 -26.69 -8.18
CA GLY A 107 21.64 -27.19 -8.79
C GLY A 107 22.22 -26.29 -9.89
N GLY A 108 23.32 -26.73 -10.49
CA GLY A 108 23.84 -26.19 -11.75
C GLY A 108 24.66 -24.90 -11.69
N LEU A 109 24.72 -24.21 -10.54
CA LEU A 109 25.55 -23.02 -10.35
C LEU A 109 26.62 -23.24 -9.27
N ASP A 110 27.76 -22.59 -9.44
CA ASP A 110 28.80 -22.47 -8.42
C ASP A 110 28.74 -21.06 -7.79
N PRO A 111 28.34 -20.92 -6.52
CA PRO A 111 28.26 -19.62 -5.84
C PRO A 111 29.59 -18.85 -5.77
N ALA A 112 30.73 -19.51 -6.02
CA ALA A 112 32.02 -18.84 -6.04
C ALA A 112 32.27 -18.03 -7.32
N VAL A 113 31.58 -18.34 -8.42
CA VAL A 113 31.84 -17.73 -9.74
C VAL A 113 30.59 -17.29 -10.49
N ASP A 114 29.45 -17.90 -10.21
CA ASP A 114 28.19 -17.63 -10.90
C ASP A 114 27.32 -16.62 -10.15
N ALA A 115 26.50 -15.88 -10.91
CA ALA A 115 25.49 -15.00 -10.35
C ALA A 115 24.33 -15.82 -9.78
N ILE A 116 24.28 -15.93 -8.45
CA ILE A 116 23.19 -16.63 -7.73
C ILE A 116 21.90 -15.81 -7.71
N ASN A 117 22.02 -14.48 -7.64
CA ASN A 117 20.91 -13.55 -7.75
C ASN A 117 21.00 -12.74 -9.04
N ALA A 118 19.89 -12.65 -9.78
CA ALA A 118 19.83 -11.90 -11.03
C ALA A 118 18.43 -11.33 -11.27
N PHE A 119 18.37 -10.27 -12.08
CA PHE A 119 17.12 -9.85 -12.69
C PHE A 119 16.85 -10.70 -13.92
N GLU A 120 15.79 -11.50 -13.88
CA GLU A 120 15.39 -12.38 -14.96
C GLU A 120 14.10 -11.87 -15.61
N ILE A 121 14.02 -12.01 -16.94
CA ILE A 121 12.77 -11.89 -17.69
C ILE A 121 12.17 -13.28 -17.88
N ILE A 122 10.97 -13.49 -17.35
CA ILE A 122 10.17 -14.68 -17.63
C ILE A 122 9.16 -14.30 -18.73
N PRO A 123 9.36 -14.74 -19.98
CA PRO A 123 8.53 -14.29 -21.09
C PRO A 123 7.20 -15.03 -21.18
N ASN A 124 6.25 -14.45 -21.92
CA ASN A 124 4.97 -15.08 -22.28
C ASN A 124 4.12 -15.53 -21.08
N VAL A 125 4.11 -14.74 -20.01
CA VAL A 125 3.20 -14.95 -18.88
C VAL A 125 1.78 -14.49 -19.20
N ALA A 126 0.82 -14.88 -18.37
CA ALA A 126 -0.54 -14.35 -18.45
C ALA A 126 -0.57 -12.83 -18.24
N THR A 127 -1.49 -12.14 -18.91
CA THR A 127 -1.68 -10.68 -18.84
C THR A 127 -2.16 -10.18 -17.48
N ASN A 128 -2.50 -11.09 -16.55
CA ASN A 128 -2.83 -10.79 -15.16
C ASN A 128 -1.85 -11.45 -14.18
N ALA A 129 -0.70 -11.96 -14.65
CA ALA A 129 0.29 -12.57 -13.79
C ALA A 129 0.82 -11.55 -12.77
N THR A 130 0.85 -11.97 -11.51
CA THR A 130 1.33 -11.19 -10.36
C THR A 130 2.34 -11.97 -9.51
N ALA A 131 2.64 -13.21 -9.89
CA ALA A 131 3.51 -14.13 -9.16
C ALA A 131 4.45 -14.85 -10.14
N VAL A 132 5.63 -15.22 -9.64
CA VAL A 132 6.54 -16.12 -10.36
C VAL A 132 5.91 -17.51 -10.53
N PRO A 133 6.30 -18.27 -11.57
CA PRO A 133 5.85 -19.65 -11.74
C PRO A 133 6.16 -20.53 -10.52
N PRO A 134 5.35 -21.58 -10.25
CA PRO A 134 5.62 -22.54 -9.18
C PRO A 134 7.04 -23.13 -9.28
N GLY A 135 7.71 -23.27 -8.14
CA GLY A 135 9.08 -23.79 -8.07
C GLY A 135 10.18 -22.74 -8.31
N VAL A 136 9.84 -21.57 -8.89
CA VAL A 136 10.82 -20.49 -9.11
C VAL A 136 10.99 -19.67 -7.84
N THR A 137 12.21 -19.62 -7.32
CA THR A 137 12.55 -18.77 -6.16
C THR A 137 12.80 -17.34 -6.62
N GLY A 138 11.80 -16.49 -6.52
CA GLY A 138 11.93 -15.08 -6.90
C GLY A 138 10.75 -14.23 -6.46
N VAL A 139 10.97 -12.91 -6.49
CA VAL A 139 9.94 -11.89 -6.29
C VAL A 139 9.69 -11.16 -7.61
N PRO A 140 8.44 -11.11 -8.10
CA PRO A 140 8.12 -10.29 -9.26
C PRO A 140 8.18 -8.82 -8.86
N ILE A 141 8.91 -8.01 -9.62
CA ILE A 141 9.02 -6.56 -9.39
C ILE A 141 8.23 -5.76 -10.43
N ALA A 142 8.04 -6.31 -11.63
CA ALA A 142 7.15 -5.73 -12.62
C ALA A 142 6.61 -6.78 -13.59
N ARG A 143 5.52 -6.44 -14.27
CA ARG A 143 5.09 -7.09 -15.51
C ARG A 143 5.20 -6.09 -16.65
N LEU A 144 5.69 -6.54 -17.79
CA LEU A 144 5.77 -5.77 -19.01
C LEU A 144 4.65 -6.24 -19.94
N ASP A 145 3.68 -5.39 -20.22
CA ASP A 145 2.62 -5.64 -21.21
C ASP A 145 3.04 -5.03 -22.55
N LEU A 146 3.65 -5.86 -23.40
CA LEU A 146 4.28 -5.43 -24.64
C LEU A 146 3.30 -5.60 -25.82
N PRO A 147 2.94 -4.51 -26.53
CA PRO A 147 2.15 -4.60 -27.76
C PRO A 147 2.89 -5.37 -28.87
N ALA A 148 2.19 -5.69 -29.96
CA ALA A 148 2.84 -6.20 -31.16
C ALA A 148 3.86 -5.20 -31.73
N ASN A 149 4.92 -5.70 -32.37
CA ASN A 149 5.96 -4.94 -33.07
C ASN A 149 6.65 -3.87 -32.19
N THR A 150 6.92 -4.19 -30.93
CA THR A 150 7.50 -3.27 -29.94
C THR A 150 8.96 -3.60 -29.68
N GLY A 151 9.86 -2.63 -29.92
CA GLY A 151 11.28 -2.71 -29.57
C GLY A 151 11.73 -1.74 -28.48
N THR A 152 10.84 -0.86 -28.02
CA THR A 152 11.10 0.12 -26.95
C THR A 152 10.06 -0.06 -25.86
N VAL A 153 10.50 -0.22 -24.61
CA VAL A 153 9.60 -0.34 -23.47
C VAL A 153 9.23 1.05 -22.95
N ALA A 154 7.96 1.42 -23.03
CA ALA A 154 7.44 2.69 -22.52
C ALA A 154 6.84 2.53 -21.11
N ALA A 155 6.71 3.63 -20.35
CA ALA A 155 6.21 3.60 -18.98
C ALA A 155 4.82 2.94 -18.84
N ALA A 156 3.91 3.19 -19.79
CA ALA A 156 2.57 2.61 -19.76
C ALA A 156 2.54 1.06 -19.89
N MET A 157 3.60 0.48 -20.46
CA MET A 157 3.78 -0.96 -20.61
C MET A 157 4.26 -1.62 -19.31
N ILE A 158 4.79 -0.86 -18.36
CA ILE A 158 5.32 -1.38 -17.10
C ILE A 158 4.20 -1.36 -16.05
N LYS A 159 3.86 -2.52 -15.52
CA LYS A 159 2.98 -2.69 -14.36
C LYS A 159 3.83 -3.00 -13.15
N ASP A 160 3.76 -2.14 -12.15
CA ASP A 160 4.44 -2.36 -10.88
C ASP A 160 3.78 -3.51 -10.12
N LEU A 161 4.58 -4.52 -9.76
CA LEU A 161 4.12 -5.68 -9.00
C LEU A 161 4.77 -5.75 -7.62
N ARG A 162 5.59 -4.76 -7.27
CA ARG A 162 6.28 -4.75 -5.98
C ARG A 162 5.26 -4.73 -4.86
N LYS A 163 5.67 -5.29 -3.72
CA LYS A 163 4.99 -5.18 -2.43
C LYS A 163 6.06 -5.05 -1.37
N VAL A 164 5.83 -4.26 -0.33
CA VAL A 164 6.77 -4.17 0.78
C VAL A 164 6.62 -5.44 1.63
N ALA A 165 7.72 -6.12 1.93
CA ALA A 165 7.68 -7.41 2.64
C ALA A 165 7.09 -7.26 4.04
N ASN A 166 7.53 -6.23 4.77
CA ASN A 166 7.04 -5.89 6.11
C ASN A 166 6.62 -4.42 6.14
N PRO A 167 5.41 -4.07 5.65
CA PRO A 167 4.97 -2.68 5.60
C PRO A 167 4.94 -2.06 6.99
N ARG A 168 5.55 -0.88 7.14
CA ARG A 168 5.39 -0.07 8.35
C ARG A 168 3.93 0.33 8.52
N ARG A 169 3.49 0.38 9.78
CA ARG A 169 2.18 0.86 10.18
C ARG A 169 2.30 1.76 11.40
N GLU A 170 1.57 2.85 11.39
CA GLU A 170 1.48 3.78 12.51
C GLU A 170 0.02 4.20 12.65
N ARG A 171 -0.54 4.01 13.84
CA ARG A 171 -1.94 4.28 14.13
C ARG A 171 -2.06 5.25 15.29
N THR A 172 -2.81 6.33 15.07
CA THR A 172 -3.06 7.38 16.08
C THR A 172 -4.54 7.70 16.13
N LEU A 173 -5.06 7.85 17.35
CA LEU A 173 -6.42 8.32 17.62
C LEU A 173 -6.41 9.82 17.90
N TYR A 174 -7.33 10.52 17.25
CA TYR A 174 -7.61 11.93 17.47
C TYR A 174 -9.05 12.07 17.94
N THR A 175 -9.29 12.98 18.88
CA THR A 175 -10.64 13.19 19.42
C THR A 175 -11.01 14.67 19.38
N ALA A 176 -12.31 14.93 19.29
CA ALA A 176 -12.90 16.25 19.43
C ALA A 176 -14.23 16.12 20.19
N TYR A 177 -14.50 17.12 21.03
CA TYR A 177 -15.69 17.18 21.89
C TYR A 177 -16.30 18.58 21.75
N PRO A 178 -17.27 18.76 20.87
CA PRO A 178 -17.99 20.03 20.72
C PRO A 178 -18.59 20.46 22.08
N ARG A 179 -18.55 21.76 22.35
CA ARG A 179 -19.04 22.33 23.63
C ARG A 179 -20.32 23.14 23.44
N GLU A 180 -20.55 23.62 22.24
CA GLU A 180 -21.73 24.39 21.86
C GLU A 180 -22.42 23.71 20.68
N LEU A 181 -23.69 24.04 20.46
CA LEU A 181 -24.43 23.51 19.32
C LEU A 181 -23.85 24.08 18.02
N SER A 182 -23.32 23.19 17.19
CA SER A 182 -22.77 23.49 15.87
C SER A 182 -23.56 22.73 14.82
N LYS A 183 -24.08 23.43 13.81
CA LYS A 183 -24.90 22.85 12.74
C LYS A 183 -24.11 22.74 11.45
N ALA A 184 -24.31 21.66 10.69
CA ALA A 184 -23.88 21.54 9.31
C ALA A 184 -24.69 22.53 8.47
N TRP A 185 -24.16 23.74 8.37
CA TRP A 185 -24.91 24.91 7.95
C TRP A 185 -25.11 24.96 6.43
N ARG A 186 -26.39 24.99 6.01
CA ARG A 186 -27.01 25.30 4.68
C ARG A 186 -27.56 24.09 3.91
N ASP A 187 -28.84 24.22 3.58
CA ASP A 187 -29.64 23.41 2.65
C ASP A 187 -29.46 23.89 1.20
N ASP A 188 -28.21 23.96 0.72
CA ASP A 188 -27.85 24.52 -0.59
C ASP A 188 -27.08 23.54 -1.51
N ASP A 189 -27.02 22.26 -1.13
CA ASP A 189 -26.29 21.21 -1.84
C ASP A 189 -24.79 21.51 -2.05
N GLN A 190 -24.17 22.36 -1.20
CA GLN A 190 -22.72 22.63 -1.21
C GLN A 190 -21.97 21.95 -0.06
N TRP A 191 -20.68 21.68 -0.27
CA TRP A 191 -19.80 21.13 0.75
C TRP A 191 -19.27 22.22 1.69
N TYR A 192 -19.44 22.02 2.99
CA TYR A 192 -18.90 22.89 4.03
C TYR A 192 -18.05 22.11 5.01
N VAL A 193 -16.96 22.73 5.47
CA VAL A 193 -16.13 22.19 6.56
C VAL A 193 -16.95 22.23 7.84
N TRP A 194 -17.24 21.06 8.40
CA TRP A 194 -18.02 20.94 9.62
C TRP A 194 -17.85 19.55 10.24
N PRO A 195 -17.74 19.43 11.58
CA PRO A 195 -17.71 20.53 12.56
C PRO A 195 -16.32 21.16 12.70
N ALA A 196 -16.25 22.40 13.17
CA ALA A 196 -15.00 23.15 13.26
C ALA A 196 -14.00 22.55 14.27
N GLU A 197 -14.53 21.94 15.33
CA GLU A 197 -13.76 21.30 16.40
C GLU A 197 -13.09 20.00 15.96
N ALA A 198 -13.64 19.31 14.96
CA ALA A 198 -13.10 18.08 14.39
C ALA A 198 -12.12 18.38 13.25
N ARG A 199 -11.12 19.22 13.54
CA ARG A 199 -10.04 19.58 12.62
C ARG A 199 -8.68 19.36 13.27
N TRP A 200 -7.98 18.34 12.82
CA TRP A 200 -6.70 17.92 13.37
C TRP A 200 -5.56 18.16 12.39
N MET A 201 -4.37 18.52 12.89
CA MET A 201 -3.15 18.51 12.08
C MET A 201 -2.48 17.15 12.24
N ILE A 202 -2.45 16.38 11.15
CA ILE A 202 -1.90 15.02 11.11
C ILE A 202 -0.50 15.07 10.51
N SER A 203 0.50 14.59 11.24
CA SER A 203 1.84 14.39 10.69
C SER A 203 1.86 13.12 9.83
N VAL A 204 2.11 13.26 8.54
CA VAL A 204 2.21 12.14 7.61
C VAL A 204 3.64 11.61 7.62
N PRO A 205 3.88 10.33 7.98
CA PRO A 205 5.22 9.76 7.96
C PRO A 205 5.85 9.80 6.57
N GLU A 206 7.17 9.95 6.50
CA GLU A 206 7.90 10.03 5.22
C GLU A 206 7.74 8.77 4.35
N TRP A 207 7.54 7.62 4.98
CA TRP A 207 7.36 6.32 4.31
C TRP A 207 5.91 6.03 3.90
N ALA A 208 4.93 6.83 4.35
CA ALA A 208 3.52 6.50 4.16
C ALA A 208 3.09 6.69 2.69
N THR A 209 2.39 5.69 2.16
CA THR A 209 1.82 5.75 0.80
C THR A 209 0.30 5.68 0.79
N LYS A 210 -0.29 5.19 1.88
CA LYS A 210 -1.73 5.14 2.09
C LYS A 210 -2.05 5.53 3.52
N VAL A 211 -3.27 6.00 3.71
CA VAL A 211 -3.87 6.21 5.02
C VAL A 211 -5.24 5.55 5.04
N ILE A 212 -5.54 4.84 6.13
CA ILE A 212 -6.87 4.35 6.45
C ILE A 212 -7.40 5.31 7.52
N VAL A 213 -8.54 5.95 7.26
CA VAL A 213 -9.16 6.86 8.21
C VAL A 213 -10.57 6.37 8.52
N VAL A 214 -10.88 6.26 9.80
CA VAL A 214 -12.24 6.03 10.28
C VAL A 214 -12.62 7.17 11.20
N VAL A 215 -13.66 7.92 10.86
CA VAL A 215 -14.22 8.96 11.73
C VAL A 215 -15.57 8.52 12.25
N THR A 216 -15.67 8.39 13.57
CA THR A 216 -16.91 8.08 14.28
C THR A 216 -17.46 9.35 14.92
N LEU A 217 -18.72 9.68 14.62
CA LEU A 217 -19.49 10.71 15.31
C LEU A 217 -20.52 10.02 16.20
N ALA A 218 -20.19 9.78 17.45
CA ALA A 218 -21.08 9.16 18.42
C ALA A 218 -21.97 10.24 19.06
N GLY A 219 -23.29 10.11 18.91
CA GLY A 219 -24.24 11.10 19.39
C GLY A 219 -24.43 12.27 18.41
N LEU A 220 -24.26 12.03 17.10
CA LEU A 220 -24.60 12.96 16.03
C LEU A 220 -26.09 13.33 16.14
N ARG A 221 -26.38 14.61 16.26
CA ARG A 221 -27.72 15.13 16.54
C ARG A 221 -28.45 15.47 15.24
N MET A 222 -29.73 15.13 15.18
CA MET A 222 -30.65 15.49 14.09
C MET A 222 -31.93 16.06 14.71
N ASP A 223 -32.41 17.19 14.20
CA ASP A 223 -33.64 17.84 14.66
C ASP A 223 -34.27 18.76 13.59
N PHE A 224 -35.29 19.54 13.99
CA PHE A 224 -36.06 20.49 13.18
C PHE A 224 -36.99 19.89 12.11
N ALA A 225 -36.51 18.98 11.26
CA ALA A 225 -37.28 18.27 10.24
C ALA A 225 -36.55 16.97 9.80
N ASP A 226 -37.01 16.34 8.72
CA ASP A 226 -36.32 15.21 8.09
C ASP A 226 -34.94 15.66 7.59
N VAL A 227 -33.93 14.81 7.76
CA VAL A 227 -32.53 15.12 7.46
C VAL A 227 -32.05 14.26 6.31
N PHE A 228 -31.64 14.88 5.20
CA PHE A 228 -30.90 14.19 4.15
C PHE A 228 -29.64 14.97 3.79
N GLY A 229 -28.49 14.30 3.80
CA GLY A 229 -27.21 14.89 3.47
C GLY A 229 -26.13 13.85 3.25
N THR A 230 -24.93 14.33 2.93
CA THR A 230 -23.74 13.50 2.76
C THR A 230 -22.59 14.09 3.54
N MET A 231 -21.77 13.23 4.14
CA MET A 231 -20.55 13.63 4.82
C MET A 231 -19.33 12.93 4.21
N ARG A 232 -18.17 13.57 4.25
CA ARG A 232 -16.89 12.97 3.79
C ARG A 232 -15.71 13.42 4.64
N ILE A 233 -14.64 12.66 4.58
CA ILE A 233 -13.36 12.94 5.23
C ILE A 233 -12.45 13.65 4.23
N ILE A 234 -11.75 14.69 4.68
CA ILE A 234 -10.73 15.39 3.89
C ILE A 234 -9.39 15.33 4.63
N LEU A 235 -8.35 14.84 3.97
CA LEU A 235 -6.96 14.94 4.41
C LEU A 235 -6.18 15.82 3.43
N GLY A 236 -5.87 17.06 3.82
CA GLY A 236 -5.31 18.06 2.93
C GLY A 236 -6.27 18.41 1.79
N GLU A 237 -6.00 17.87 0.62
CA GLU A 237 -6.75 17.98 -0.64
C GLU A 237 -7.30 16.63 -1.09
N ALA A 238 -6.93 15.52 -0.43
CA ALA A 238 -7.47 14.20 -0.73
C ALA A 238 -8.81 14.03 -0.01
N ASP A 239 -9.87 13.77 -0.77
CA ASP A 239 -11.20 13.48 -0.27
C ASP A 239 -11.50 11.98 -0.26
N SER A 240 -12.29 11.56 0.73
CA SER A 240 -12.86 10.22 0.78
C SER A 240 -14.14 10.13 -0.02
N GLU A 241 -14.56 8.89 -0.26
CA GLU A 241 -15.95 8.58 -0.59
C GLU A 241 -16.91 9.17 0.45
N SER A 242 -18.13 9.48 0.02
CA SER A 242 -19.14 10.12 0.85
C SER A 242 -20.05 9.10 1.52
N THR A 243 -20.43 9.37 2.77
CA THR A 243 -21.45 8.62 3.52
C THR A 243 -22.75 9.41 3.56
N VAL A 244 -23.86 8.78 3.17
CA VAL A 244 -25.20 9.38 3.26
C VAL A 244 -25.68 9.36 4.71
N ILE A 245 -26.26 10.48 5.15
CA ILE A 245 -27.00 10.62 6.39
C ILE A 245 -28.46 10.89 5.98
N ASP A 246 -29.35 9.99 6.39
CA ASP A 246 -30.76 9.99 5.99
C ASP A 246 -31.62 9.62 7.20
N ASP A 247 -32.60 10.44 7.51
CA ASP A 247 -33.45 10.31 8.69
C ASP A 247 -34.79 11.04 8.52
N ASP A 248 -35.85 10.26 8.28
CA ASP A 248 -37.22 10.71 8.03
C ASP A 248 -38.11 10.73 9.29
N GLN A 249 -37.58 11.26 10.40
CA GLN A 249 -38.23 11.21 11.72
C GLN A 249 -38.79 12.55 12.22
N GLY A 250 -38.84 13.58 11.36
CA GLY A 250 -39.54 14.84 11.61
C GLY A 250 -38.79 15.78 12.56
N ASN A 251 -39.48 16.34 13.57
CA ASN A 251 -38.98 17.49 14.34
C ASN A 251 -38.39 17.18 15.73
N GLY A 252 -38.49 15.93 16.20
CA GLY A 252 -37.94 15.54 17.51
C GLY A 252 -36.41 15.59 17.53
N ILE A 253 -35.80 15.85 18.69
CA ILE A 253 -34.34 15.71 18.84
C ILE A 253 -33.98 14.23 18.84
N ARG A 254 -33.08 13.86 17.93
CA ARG A 254 -32.62 12.50 17.71
C ARG A 254 -31.11 12.45 17.74
N ARG A 255 -30.56 11.32 18.18
CA ARG A 255 -29.12 11.09 18.15
C ARG A 255 -28.81 9.72 17.56
N THR A 256 -27.84 9.69 16.67
CA THR A 256 -27.32 8.46 16.08
C THR A 256 -25.81 8.43 16.14
N THR A 257 -25.24 7.29 15.74
CA THR A 257 -23.81 7.18 15.47
C THR A 257 -23.61 7.13 13.97
N ALA A 258 -22.81 8.06 13.44
CA ALA A 258 -22.35 7.99 12.05
C ALA A 258 -20.89 7.53 12.00
N VAL A 259 -20.56 6.72 11.01
CA VAL A 259 -19.19 6.25 10.75
C VAL A 259 -18.86 6.55 9.31
N LEU A 260 -17.77 7.29 9.10
CA LEU A 260 -17.16 7.51 7.80
C LEU A 260 -15.85 6.73 7.79
N ALA A 261 -15.57 5.98 6.72
CA ALA A 261 -14.34 5.21 6.63
C ALA A 261 -13.88 5.13 5.18
N ASP A 262 -12.58 5.32 4.96
CA ASP A 262 -11.97 5.13 3.64
C ASP A 262 -10.47 4.85 3.72
N THR A 263 -9.91 4.34 2.62
CA THR A 263 -8.47 4.18 2.39
C THR A 263 -8.01 5.12 1.28
N LEU A 264 -7.31 6.17 1.65
CA LEU A 264 -6.81 7.17 0.69
C LEU A 264 -5.39 6.83 0.25
N THR A 265 -5.12 6.98 -1.05
CA THR A 265 -3.73 6.99 -1.56
C THR A 265 -3.13 8.35 -1.32
N LEU A 266 -1.94 8.38 -0.70
CA LEU A 266 -1.28 9.63 -0.35
C LEU A 266 -0.38 10.12 -1.50
N PRO A 267 -0.54 11.39 -1.92
CA PRO A 267 0.42 12.03 -2.83
C PRO A 267 1.82 12.02 -2.23
N ALA A 268 2.85 11.90 -3.08
CA ALA A 268 4.25 11.95 -2.61
C ALA A 268 4.57 13.27 -1.88
N SER A 269 3.92 14.38 -2.26
CA SER A 269 4.07 15.69 -1.61
C SER A 269 3.54 15.76 -0.17
N TYR A 270 2.85 14.73 0.31
CA TYR A 270 2.33 14.70 1.68
C TYR A 270 3.32 14.10 2.66
N ARG A 271 4.22 13.23 2.19
CA ARG A 271 5.18 12.50 3.02
C ARG A 271 6.09 13.47 3.77
N GLY A 272 6.22 13.26 5.08
CA GLY A 272 7.04 14.10 5.96
C GLY A 272 6.43 15.48 6.25
N THR A 273 5.16 15.72 5.87
CA THR A 273 4.47 17.00 6.09
C THR A 273 3.29 16.86 7.04
N SER A 274 2.87 17.95 7.68
CA SER A 274 1.61 17.98 8.43
C SER A 274 0.45 18.42 7.55
N ARG A 275 -0.65 17.66 7.55
CA ARG A 275 -1.84 17.92 6.74
C ARG A 275 -3.08 18.03 7.61
N PRO A 276 -4.01 18.95 7.31
CA PRO A 276 -5.26 19.04 8.04
C PRO A 276 -6.15 17.84 7.71
N LEU A 277 -6.68 17.17 8.73
CA LEU A 277 -7.75 16.19 8.64
C LEU A 277 -9.03 16.82 9.20
N PHE A 278 -10.09 16.84 8.42
CA PHE A 278 -11.39 17.38 8.83
C PHE A 278 -12.53 16.71 8.09
N LEU A 279 -13.75 17.01 8.53
CA LEU A 279 -14.98 16.56 7.90
C LEU A 279 -15.59 17.66 7.03
N GLN A 280 -16.27 17.24 5.97
CA GLN A 280 -17.21 18.08 5.27
C GLN A 280 -18.60 17.46 5.30
N ALA A 281 -19.61 18.32 5.34
CA ALA A 281 -21.01 17.96 5.19
C ALA A 281 -21.61 18.73 4.01
N ARG A 282 -22.56 18.10 3.32
CA ARG A 282 -23.39 18.69 2.27
C ARG A 282 -24.82 18.29 2.57
N MET A 283 -25.66 19.26 2.91
CA MET A 283 -27.08 19.03 3.19
C MET A 283 -27.91 19.24 1.92
N SER A 284 -28.95 18.42 1.75
CA SER A 284 -29.87 18.51 0.61
C SER A 284 -30.68 19.80 0.64
N THR A 285 -30.96 20.35 -0.53
CA THR A 285 -31.95 21.42 -0.68
C THR A 285 -33.39 20.94 -0.46
N GLY A 286 -33.64 19.64 -0.66
CA GLY A 286 -34.96 19.01 -0.59
C GLY A 286 -35.46 18.77 0.84
N GLU A 287 -34.53 18.54 1.78
CA GLU A 287 -34.84 18.31 3.20
C GLU A 287 -34.41 19.50 4.04
N LYS A 288 -35.15 19.79 5.11
CA LYS A 288 -34.93 21.00 5.94
C LYS A 288 -34.36 20.71 7.32
N GLY A 289 -34.16 19.44 7.67
CA GLY A 289 -33.68 19.04 8.98
C GLY A 289 -32.24 19.49 9.24
N ASP A 290 -31.95 19.70 10.51
CA ASP A 290 -30.65 20.15 10.98
C ASP A 290 -29.79 18.96 11.36
N LEU A 291 -28.59 18.86 10.77
CA LEU A 291 -27.53 17.97 11.23
C LEU A 291 -26.59 18.75 12.16
N SER A 292 -26.41 18.28 13.39
CA SER A 292 -25.74 19.04 14.45
C SER A 292 -24.81 18.20 15.32
N VAL A 293 -23.87 18.87 15.98
CA VAL A 293 -23.06 18.32 17.08
C VAL A 293 -23.08 19.29 18.26
N ASP A 294 -22.94 18.78 19.47
CA ASP A 294 -22.91 19.57 20.71
C ASP A 294 -22.20 18.78 21.83
N GLU A 295 -22.40 19.17 23.10
CA GLU A 295 -21.82 18.50 24.28
C GLU A 295 -22.20 17.01 24.41
N GLY A 296 -23.25 16.56 23.74
CA GLY A 296 -23.66 15.16 23.67
C GLY A 296 -22.98 14.36 22.57
N THR A 297 -22.04 14.95 21.82
CA THR A 297 -21.35 14.31 20.70
C THR A 297 -19.87 14.08 21.02
N SER A 298 -19.39 12.86 20.75
CA SER A 298 -17.96 12.53 20.73
C SER A 298 -17.52 12.23 19.31
N ILE A 299 -16.46 12.89 18.84
CA ILE A 299 -15.92 12.70 17.50
C ILE A 299 -14.54 12.08 17.64
N VAL A 300 -14.33 10.93 16.99
CA VAL A 300 -13.07 10.18 17.04
C VAL A 300 -12.60 9.92 15.62
N ALA A 301 -11.40 10.36 15.28
CA ALA A 301 -10.71 9.98 14.06
C ALA A 301 -9.59 8.98 14.38
N ASP A 302 -9.69 7.81 13.78
CA ASP A 302 -8.71 6.75 13.84
C ASP A 302 -7.94 6.70 12.53
N VAL A 303 -6.64 7.01 12.61
CA VAL A 303 -5.78 7.23 11.45
C VAL A 303 -4.67 6.21 11.47
N GLU A 304 -4.65 5.29 10.49
CA GLU A 304 -3.57 4.32 10.28
C GLU A 304 -2.84 4.57 8.96
N PHE A 305 -1.55 4.91 9.03
CA PHE A 305 -0.67 4.99 7.87
C PHE A 305 -0.11 3.62 7.51
N THR A 306 0.04 3.34 6.22
CA THR A 306 0.65 2.09 5.73
C THR A 306 1.68 2.33 4.62
N GLU A 307 2.80 1.60 4.69
CA GLU A 307 3.85 1.62 3.67
C GLU A 307 3.44 0.77 2.45
N GLY A 308 3.82 1.22 1.26
CA GLY A 308 3.54 0.55 0.01
C GLY A 308 4.55 0.98 -1.06
N PRO A 309 4.56 0.32 -2.23
CA PRO A 309 5.40 0.72 -3.35
C PRO A 309 5.02 2.11 -3.87
N VAL A 310 6.02 2.83 -4.41
CA VAL A 310 5.87 4.19 -4.98
C VAL A 310 6.37 4.27 -6.39
#